data_AF-A0A7Y3PCE0-F1
#
_entry.id   AF-A0A7Y3PCE0-F1
#
_cell.length_a   1.000
_cell.length_b   1.000
_cell.length_c   1.000
_cell.angle_alpha   90.00
_cell.angle_beta   90.00
_cell.angle_gamma   90.00
#
_symmetry.space_group_name_H-M   'P 1'
#
loop_
_entity.id
_entity.type
_entity.pdbx_description
1 polymer ?
#
loop_
_entity_poly.entity_id
_entity_poly.type
_entity_poly.pdbx_seq_one_letter_code
_entity_poly.pdbx_strand_id
1 'polypeptide(L)'
;DREYTQSKHGKDFLGPVRELGGEPVFDLKENQVGVSGTILGAVIIDGQPFSPSIPKALRTIAPPRSKGSTTYKPSPQELATYQARIKARSIYALLPHGQCLPNRNLVFQCPGAAGKLLCPLQAPFGAQRVGLLPAATPPKTVAPGTVCASRYRTFDAAELPLCQRSLCGSKEWFDSYGRRGSSVEPHFGGLKSDAAAGLHHGKVRVSGLIKTGLMVAFALATTNRRLALAFDARRPADAPAKRRRGRPYTHNLTRHTLGEADQDKVLYVART
;
A
#
# COMPACT_ATOMS: atom_id res chain seq x y z
N ASP A 1 1.14 10.41 -14.91
CA ASP A 1 0.93 9.77 -13.59
C ASP A 1 1.24 10.68 -12.39
N ARG A 2 2.29 11.50 -12.44
CA ARG A 2 2.59 12.55 -11.44
C ARG A 2 1.60 13.74 -11.43
N GLU A 3 0.60 13.71 -12.32
CA GLU A 3 -0.29 14.84 -12.61
C GLU A 3 -1.72 14.62 -12.08
N TYR A 4 -2.14 13.38 -11.85
CA TYR A 4 -3.51 13.07 -11.45
C TYR A 4 -3.85 13.55 -10.02
N THR A 5 -2.83 13.87 -9.22
CA THR A 5 -2.98 14.46 -7.88
C THR A 5 -2.77 15.98 -7.85
N GLN A 6 -2.73 16.65 -9.02
CA GLN A 6 -2.46 18.10 -9.11
C GLN A 6 -3.58 18.99 -8.58
N SER A 7 -4.85 18.56 -8.61
CA SER A 7 -5.89 19.33 -7.93
C SER A 7 -5.55 19.39 -6.43
N LYS A 8 -5.74 20.56 -5.79
CA LYS A 8 -5.34 20.80 -4.37
C LYS A 8 -5.79 19.71 -3.41
N HIS A 9 -6.85 18.98 -3.77
CA HIS A 9 -7.46 17.96 -2.94
C HIS A 9 -7.33 16.54 -3.51
N GLY A 10 -6.86 16.35 -4.75
CA GLY A 10 -6.73 15.03 -5.39
C GLY A 10 -8.04 14.25 -5.54
N LYS A 11 -9.20 14.90 -5.34
CA LYS A 11 -10.53 14.26 -5.27
C LYS A 11 -10.91 13.56 -6.57
N ASP A 12 -10.55 14.15 -7.69
CA ASP A 12 -10.95 13.70 -9.03
C ASP A 12 -10.40 12.31 -9.37
N PHE A 13 -9.24 11.97 -8.82
CA PHE A 13 -8.61 10.66 -9.00
C PHE A 13 -8.80 9.75 -7.78
N LEU A 14 -8.59 10.29 -6.58
CA LEU A 14 -8.59 9.48 -5.35
C LEU A 14 -9.98 9.02 -4.94
N GLY A 15 -11.02 9.80 -5.22
CA GLY A 15 -12.41 9.43 -4.94
C GLY A 15 -12.83 8.17 -5.71
N PRO A 16 -12.82 8.20 -7.07
CA PRO A 16 -13.20 7.06 -7.89
C PRO A 16 -12.37 5.80 -7.60
N VAL A 17 -11.07 5.93 -7.35
CA VAL A 17 -10.21 4.78 -7.03
C VAL A 17 -10.63 4.14 -5.70
N ARG A 18 -11.03 4.93 -4.70
CA ARG A 18 -11.52 4.41 -3.42
C ARG A 18 -12.91 3.79 -3.53
N GLU A 19 -13.78 4.35 -4.38
CA GLU A 19 -15.10 3.77 -4.68
C GLU A 19 -14.97 2.36 -5.26
N LEU A 20 -13.94 2.12 -6.07
CA LEU A 20 -13.59 0.79 -6.60
C LEU A 20 -12.91 -0.13 -5.56
N GLY A 21 -12.74 0.31 -4.31
CA GLY A 21 -12.08 -0.44 -3.25
C GLY A 21 -10.54 -0.36 -3.27
N GLY A 22 -9.97 0.57 -4.05
CA GLY A 22 -8.53 0.81 -4.11
C GLY A 22 -8.01 1.66 -2.95
N GLU A 23 -6.82 1.33 -2.46
CA GLU A 23 -6.08 2.11 -1.46
C GLU A 23 -4.82 2.73 -2.09
N PRO A 24 -4.92 3.87 -2.78
CA PRO A 24 -3.78 4.44 -3.52
C PRO A 24 -2.68 4.93 -2.56
N VAL A 25 -1.44 4.59 -2.90
CA VAL A 25 -0.23 5.12 -2.25
C VAL A 25 0.48 6.04 -3.24
N PHE A 26 0.68 7.29 -2.87
CA PHE A 26 1.21 8.32 -3.77
C PHE A 26 2.07 9.33 -3.02
N ASP A 27 2.90 10.03 -3.77
CA ASP A 27 3.75 11.11 -3.26
C ASP A 27 2.97 12.42 -3.21
N LEU A 28 3.12 13.12 -2.08
CA LEU A 28 2.45 14.40 -1.85
C LEU A 28 3.28 15.52 -2.48
N LYS A 29 2.59 16.50 -3.07
CA LYS A 29 3.23 17.70 -3.61
C LYS A 29 3.63 18.65 -2.48
N GLU A 30 4.52 19.59 -2.80
CA GLU A 30 5.00 20.58 -1.83
C GLU A 30 3.90 21.40 -1.18
N ASN A 31 2.82 21.70 -1.92
CA ASN A 31 1.64 22.40 -1.42
C ASN A 31 0.65 21.51 -0.64
N GLN A 32 0.86 20.18 -0.62
CA GLN A 32 0.05 19.18 0.07
C GLN A 32 0.76 18.63 1.33
N VAL A 33 2.07 18.85 1.44
CA VAL A 33 2.88 18.47 2.60
C VAL A 33 2.75 19.53 3.70
N GLY A 34 2.68 19.08 4.95
CA GLY A 34 2.55 19.91 6.14
C GLY A 34 1.13 19.99 6.68
N VAL A 35 0.89 20.99 7.52
CA VAL A 35 -0.40 21.20 8.19
C VAL A 35 -1.38 21.82 7.21
N SER A 36 -2.48 21.12 6.92
CA SER A 36 -3.52 21.59 5.99
C SER A 36 -4.71 22.26 6.68
N GLY A 37 -4.88 22.05 8.00
CA GLY A 37 -5.98 22.63 8.77
C GLY A 37 -6.37 21.76 9.96
N THR A 38 -7.55 22.05 10.53
CA THR A 38 -8.13 21.30 11.64
C THR A 38 -9.54 20.85 11.28
N ILE A 39 -9.85 19.57 11.45
CA ILE A 39 -11.17 18.98 11.17
C ILE A 39 -11.61 18.20 12.41
N LEU A 40 -12.80 18.48 12.94
CA LEU A 40 -13.33 17.83 14.16
C LEU A 40 -12.35 17.91 15.36
N GLY A 41 -11.53 18.96 15.43
CA GLY A 41 -10.49 19.12 16.45
C GLY A 41 -9.21 18.31 16.24
N ALA A 42 -9.12 17.48 15.19
CA ALA A 42 -7.88 16.85 14.75
C ALA A 42 -7.09 17.76 13.82
N VAL A 43 -5.77 17.79 13.98
CA VAL A 43 -4.86 18.53 13.10
C VAL A 43 -4.56 17.65 11.89
N ILE A 44 -4.81 18.15 10.68
CA ILE A 44 -4.54 17.41 9.45
C ILE A 44 -3.12 17.71 8.99
N ILE A 45 -2.29 16.66 8.91
CA ILE A 45 -0.88 16.74 8.53
C ILE A 45 -0.63 15.70 7.44
N ASP A 46 -0.08 16.13 6.30
CA ASP A 46 0.21 15.25 5.16
C ASP A 46 -1.02 14.39 4.74
N GLY A 47 -2.22 14.98 4.82
CA GLY A 47 -3.48 14.33 4.49
C GLY A 47 -4.06 13.38 5.54
N GLN A 48 -3.39 13.15 6.67
CA GLN A 48 -3.88 12.30 7.76
C GLN A 48 -4.30 13.11 9.01
N PRO A 49 -5.30 12.62 9.78
CA PRO A 49 -5.71 13.25 11.03
C PRO A 49 -4.77 12.88 12.20
N PHE A 50 -4.33 13.88 12.95
CA PHE A 50 -3.52 13.75 14.16
C PHE A 50 -4.23 14.33 15.38
N SER A 51 -3.85 13.82 16.56
CA SER A 51 -4.27 14.38 17.84
C SER A 51 -3.83 15.84 17.97
N PRO A 52 -4.68 16.74 18.51
CA PRO A 52 -4.30 18.14 18.74
C PRO A 52 -3.10 18.28 19.69
N SER A 53 -2.81 17.26 20.49
CA SER A 53 -1.68 17.21 21.44
C SER A 53 -0.31 17.06 20.79
N ILE A 54 -0.23 17.00 19.45
CA ILE A 54 1.04 16.86 18.73
C ILE A 54 1.94 18.11 18.93
N PRO A 55 3.22 17.93 19.33
CA PRO A 55 4.19 19.01 19.44
C PRO A 55 4.40 19.75 18.12
N LYS A 56 4.57 21.08 18.17
CA LYS A 56 4.81 21.91 16.98
C LYS A 56 6.02 21.42 16.16
N ALA A 57 7.09 20.95 16.82
CA ALA A 57 8.30 20.44 16.17
C ALA A 57 8.08 19.17 15.31
N LEU A 58 6.98 18.43 15.55
CA LEU A 58 6.59 17.24 14.79
C LEU A 58 5.49 17.54 13.77
N ARG A 59 4.93 18.76 13.75
CA ARG A 59 3.90 19.14 12.76
C ARG A 59 4.51 19.38 11.39
N THR A 60 5.62 20.10 11.36
CA THR A 60 6.32 20.46 10.13
C THR A 60 7.64 19.72 10.08
N ILE A 61 7.66 18.59 9.35
CA ILE A 61 8.87 17.81 9.09
C ILE A 61 9.11 17.92 7.58
N ALA A 62 10.18 18.60 7.20
CA ALA A 62 10.54 18.73 5.79
C ALA A 62 11.09 17.39 5.26
N PRO A 63 10.66 16.94 4.08
CA PRO A 63 11.26 15.78 3.42
C PRO A 63 12.72 16.07 3.05
N PRO A 64 13.63 15.09 3.15
CA PRO A 64 15.04 15.29 2.84
C PRO A 64 15.21 15.49 1.33
N ARG A 65 15.36 16.72 0.86
CA ARG A 65 15.71 17.02 -0.54
C ARG A 65 17.22 16.99 -0.72
N SER A 66 17.71 16.52 -1.86
CA SER A 66 19.13 16.70 -2.18
C SER A 66 19.43 18.19 -2.30
N LYS A 67 20.32 18.72 -1.47
CA LYS A 67 20.80 20.10 -1.61
C LYS A 67 21.37 20.29 -3.02
N GLY A 68 20.78 21.19 -3.80
CA GLY A 68 21.33 21.64 -5.09
C GLY A 68 21.18 20.70 -6.30
N SER A 69 20.41 19.59 -6.22
CA SER A 69 20.12 18.74 -7.38
C SER A 69 18.62 18.69 -7.65
N THR A 70 18.25 18.81 -8.93
CA THR A 70 16.90 18.56 -9.46
C THR A 70 16.46 17.10 -9.29
N THR A 71 17.38 16.20 -8.92
CA THR A 71 17.13 14.78 -8.71
C THR A 71 17.16 14.43 -7.22
N TYR A 72 16.00 14.05 -6.67
CA TYR A 72 15.85 13.58 -5.29
C TYR A 72 16.69 12.31 -5.04
N LYS A 73 17.88 12.48 -4.46
CA LYS A 73 18.70 11.39 -3.90
C LYS A 73 19.17 11.78 -2.50
N PRO A 74 18.33 11.63 -1.46
CA PRO A 74 18.75 11.85 -0.08
C PRO A 74 19.82 10.82 0.32
N SER A 75 20.75 11.21 1.18
CA SER A 75 21.68 10.25 1.76
C SER A 75 20.91 9.23 2.64
N PRO A 76 21.42 7.99 2.79
CA PRO A 76 20.78 6.99 3.64
C PRO A 76 20.60 7.46 5.09
N GLN A 77 21.53 8.28 5.60
CA GLN A 77 21.48 8.84 6.94
C GLN A 77 20.38 9.89 7.08
N GLU A 78 20.28 10.85 6.14
CA GLU A 78 19.20 11.86 6.15
C GLU A 78 17.82 11.22 6.05
N LEU A 79 17.70 10.17 5.22
CA LEU A 79 16.47 9.40 5.12
C LEU A 79 16.12 8.70 6.44
N ALA A 80 17.10 8.08 7.10
CA ALA A 80 16.91 7.44 8.39
C ALA A 80 16.49 8.45 9.48
N THR A 81 17.12 9.62 9.53
CA THR A 81 16.74 10.71 10.46
C THR A 81 15.32 11.20 10.19
N TYR A 82 14.96 11.39 8.92
CA TYR A 82 13.60 11.77 8.53
C TYR A 82 12.59 10.71 8.96
N GLN A 83 12.82 9.44 8.64
CA GLN A 83 11.94 8.33 9.03
C GLN A 83 11.82 8.20 10.55
N ALA A 84 12.88 8.45 11.31
CA ALA A 84 12.83 8.47 12.78
C ALA A 84 11.91 9.58 13.31
N ARG A 85 11.95 10.78 12.71
CA ARG A 85 11.03 11.89 13.06
C ARG A 85 9.59 11.56 12.69
N ILE A 86 9.36 10.94 11.54
CA ILE A 86 8.02 10.48 11.11
C ILE A 86 7.49 9.39 12.05
N LYS A 87 8.37 8.48 12.52
CA LYS A 87 8.02 7.47 13.52
C LYS A 87 7.66 8.10 14.87
N ALA A 88 8.36 9.15 15.29
CA ALA A 88 7.97 9.90 16.49
C ALA A 88 6.61 10.60 16.31
N ARG A 89 6.35 11.13 15.11
CA ARG A 89 5.07 11.74 14.73
C ARG A 89 3.91 10.75 14.72
N SER A 90 4.13 9.50 14.28
CA SER A 90 3.07 8.49 14.12
C SER A 90 2.41 8.07 15.44
N ILE A 91 3.06 8.32 16.58
CA ILE A 91 2.50 8.09 17.92
C ILE A 91 1.25 8.96 18.15
N TYR A 92 1.22 10.16 17.58
CA TYR A 92 0.12 11.12 17.67
C TYR A 92 -0.94 10.97 16.57
N ALA A 93 -0.72 10.08 15.59
CA ALA A 93 -1.67 9.85 14.51
C ALA A 93 -2.93 9.16 15.07
N LEU A 94 -4.10 9.53 14.56
CA LEU A 94 -5.31 8.77 14.82
C LEU A 94 -5.20 7.40 14.16
N LEU A 95 -5.71 6.36 14.82
CA LEU A 95 -5.64 5.00 14.29
C LEU A 95 -6.87 4.73 13.42
N PRO A 96 -6.72 4.28 12.16
CA PRO A 96 -7.87 3.83 11.39
C PRO A 96 -8.51 2.62 12.08
N HIS A 97 -9.84 2.60 12.13
CA HIS A 97 -10.61 1.52 12.72
C HIS A 97 -11.64 1.00 11.71
N GLY A 98 -11.62 -0.31 11.47
CA GLY A 98 -12.45 -0.93 10.44
C GLY A 98 -11.88 -0.75 9.03
N GLN A 99 -12.61 -1.29 8.06
CA GLN A 99 -12.28 -1.12 6.65
C GLN A 99 -12.84 0.22 6.15
N CYS A 100 -12.16 0.83 5.17
CA CYS A 100 -12.78 1.85 4.32
C CYS A 100 -13.71 1.10 3.35
N LEU A 101 -14.97 1.49 3.20
CA LEU A 101 -15.81 0.90 2.14
C LEU A 101 -16.43 1.97 1.23
N PRO A 102 -17.10 1.60 0.11
CA PRO A 102 -17.32 2.44 -1.06
C PRO A 102 -17.98 3.81 -0.84
N ASN A 103 -18.80 3.97 0.20
CA ASN A 103 -19.52 5.23 0.48
C ASN A 103 -19.07 5.89 1.80
N ARG A 104 -17.91 5.49 2.34
CA ARG A 104 -17.74 5.46 3.81
C ARG A 104 -16.76 6.49 4.35
N ASN A 105 -17.34 7.37 5.14
CA ASN A 105 -17.02 7.54 6.56
C ASN A 105 -15.80 6.74 7.05
N LEU A 106 -14.68 7.43 7.21
CA LEU A 106 -13.46 6.91 7.80
C LEU A 106 -13.57 6.96 9.32
N VAL A 107 -13.61 5.80 9.97
CA VAL A 107 -13.63 5.73 11.42
C VAL A 107 -12.21 5.70 11.96
N PHE A 108 -11.92 6.62 12.86
CA PHE A 108 -10.63 6.76 13.51
C PHE A 108 -10.77 6.66 15.02
N GLN A 109 -9.81 6.01 15.66
CA GLN A 109 -9.69 5.91 17.10
C GLN A 109 -8.68 6.93 17.64
N CYS A 110 -9.02 7.59 18.74
CA CYS A 110 -8.12 8.50 19.44
C CYS A 110 -6.89 7.76 19.97
N PRO A 111 -5.64 8.27 19.77
CA PRO A 111 -4.43 7.59 20.22
C PRO A 111 -4.31 7.48 21.75
N GLY A 112 -4.91 8.41 22.50
CA GLY A 112 -5.01 8.31 23.96
C GLY A 112 -5.89 7.12 24.37
N ALA A 113 -7.07 7.00 23.77
CA ALA A 113 -7.98 5.88 24.04
C ALA A 113 -7.48 4.53 23.50
N ALA A 114 -6.62 4.54 22.48
CA ALA A 114 -5.92 3.35 21.99
C ALA A 114 -4.73 2.93 22.88
N GLY A 115 -4.35 3.76 23.87
CA GLY A 115 -3.22 3.50 24.76
C GLY A 115 -1.85 3.72 24.11
N LYS A 116 -1.75 4.54 23.05
CA LYS A 116 -0.47 4.98 22.47
C LYS A 116 0.12 6.21 23.16
N LEU A 117 -0.73 7.01 23.81
CA LEU A 117 -0.37 8.23 24.53
C LEU A 117 -1.01 8.24 25.90
N LEU A 118 -0.30 8.74 26.91
CA LEU A 118 -0.90 9.08 28.19
C LEU A 118 -1.64 10.41 28.03
N CYS A 119 -2.95 10.35 27.83
CA CYS A 119 -3.80 11.53 27.68
C CYS A 119 -4.68 11.70 28.93
N PRO A 120 -4.66 12.86 29.61
CA PRO A 120 -5.49 13.08 30.80
C PRO A 120 -6.99 13.12 30.48
N LEU A 121 -7.35 13.44 29.23
CA LEU A 121 -8.73 13.54 28.75
C LEU A 121 -9.32 12.19 28.32
N GLN A 122 -8.46 11.22 28.05
CA GLN A 122 -8.81 9.93 27.47
C GLN A 122 -7.98 8.86 28.17
N ALA A 123 -8.45 8.41 29.34
CA ALA A 123 -7.83 7.33 30.08
C ALA A 123 -8.61 6.03 29.84
N PRO A 124 -7.97 4.86 29.75
CA PRO A 124 -8.50 3.75 30.52
C PRO A 124 -8.26 4.11 31.99
N PHE A 125 -9.33 4.33 32.76
CA PHE A 125 -9.23 4.40 34.21
C PHE A 125 -8.35 3.22 34.69
N GLY A 126 -7.20 3.51 35.32
CA GLY A 126 -6.56 2.57 36.24
C GLY A 126 -5.15 2.04 35.93
N ALA A 127 -4.49 2.32 34.80
CA ALA A 127 -3.10 1.84 34.63
C ALA A 127 -2.22 2.84 33.89
N GLN A 128 -1.38 3.53 34.65
CA GLN A 128 -0.22 4.24 34.15
C GLN A 128 0.72 3.21 33.51
N ARG A 129 0.56 2.98 32.20
CA ARG A 129 1.42 2.05 31.47
C ARG A 129 2.82 2.64 31.42
N VAL A 130 3.77 1.93 32.04
CA VAL A 130 5.19 2.28 32.03
C VAL A 130 5.68 2.37 30.58
N GLY A 131 6.34 3.48 30.22
CA GLY A 131 6.95 3.68 28.90
C GLY A 131 6.09 4.37 27.85
N LEU A 132 4.85 4.78 28.15
CA LEU A 132 4.06 5.61 27.23
C LEU A 132 4.47 7.09 27.31
N LEU A 133 4.49 7.76 26.16
CA LEU A 133 4.77 9.20 26.09
C LEU A 133 3.56 10.02 26.60
N PRO A 134 3.78 11.07 27.40
CA PRO A 134 2.73 11.98 27.78
C PRO A 134 2.22 12.76 26.57
N ALA A 135 0.92 13.07 26.55
CA ALA A 135 0.37 14.02 25.60
C ALA A 135 1.03 15.39 25.82
N ALA A 136 1.74 15.89 24.80
CA ALA A 136 2.57 17.09 24.97
C ALA A 136 1.77 18.39 25.14
N THR A 137 0.61 18.51 24.48
CA THR A 137 -0.21 19.73 24.54
C THR A 137 -1.71 19.41 24.48
N PRO A 138 -2.27 18.69 25.48
CA PRO A 138 -3.69 18.36 25.48
C PRO A 138 -4.54 19.64 25.52
N PRO A 139 -5.66 19.70 24.78
CA PRO A 139 -6.56 20.84 24.86
C PRO A 139 -7.16 20.96 26.27
N LYS A 140 -7.23 22.18 26.81
CA LYS A 140 -7.77 22.44 28.17
C LYS A 140 -9.27 22.22 28.24
N THR A 141 -9.98 22.51 27.16
CA THR A 141 -11.43 22.35 27.02
C THR A 141 -11.72 21.45 25.83
N VAL A 142 -12.65 20.51 26.02
CA VAL A 142 -13.07 19.56 24.98
C VAL A 142 -14.45 19.97 24.49
N ALA A 143 -14.53 20.49 23.26
CA ALA A 143 -15.82 20.78 22.65
C ALA A 143 -16.53 19.46 22.26
N PRO A 144 -17.87 19.39 22.38
CA PRO A 144 -18.63 18.24 21.95
C PRO A 144 -18.44 17.99 20.44
N GLY A 145 -18.34 16.73 20.05
CA GLY A 145 -18.10 16.34 18.66
C GLY A 145 -16.65 16.39 18.18
N THR A 146 -15.68 16.72 19.05
CA THR A 146 -14.25 16.65 18.72
C THR A 146 -13.67 15.24 18.90
N VAL A 147 -12.52 14.96 18.27
CA VAL A 147 -11.79 13.68 18.43
C VAL A 147 -11.39 13.42 19.88
N CYS A 148 -11.17 14.46 20.68
CA CYS A 148 -10.85 14.33 22.10
C CYS A 148 -12.09 14.05 22.98
N ALA A 149 -13.31 14.20 22.47
CA ALA A 149 -14.56 13.97 23.21
C ALA A 149 -15.01 12.51 23.19
N SER A 150 -14.53 11.70 22.25
CA SER A 150 -15.02 10.34 22.03
C SER A 150 -13.87 9.38 21.70
N ARG A 151 -14.03 8.10 22.06
CA ARG A 151 -13.04 7.06 21.74
C ARG A 151 -12.83 6.89 20.23
N TYR A 152 -13.93 6.96 19.48
CA TYR A 152 -13.97 6.84 18.03
C TYR A 152 -14.59 8.10 17.43
N ARG A 153 -14.10 8.51 16.27
CA ARG A 153 -14.66 9.60 15.48
C ARG A 153 -14.72 9.22 14.02
N THR A 154 -15.81 9.58 13.39
CA THR A 154 -16.06 9.35 11.97
C THR A 154 -15.79 10.63 11.20
N PHE A 155 -15.02 10.54 10.13
CA PHE A 155 -14.72 11.61 9.19
C PHE A 155 -15.33 11.30 7.84
N ASP A 156 -15.82 12.30 7.13
CA ASP A 156 -16.23 12.08 5.75
C ASP A 156 -15.00 11.83 4.87
N ALA A 157 -15.12 10.96 3.86
CA ALA A 157 -14.05 10.73 2.90
C ALA A 157 -13.68 12.01 2.13
N ALA A 158 -14.63 12.92 1.92
CA ALA A 158 -14.45 14.22 1.29
C ALA A 158 -13.69 15.23 2.15
N GLU A 159 -13.71 15.05 3.49
CA GLU A 159 -12.94 15.86 4.44
C GLU A 159 -11.45 15.45 4.45
N LEU A 160 -11.17 14.17 4.19
CA LEU A 160 -9.82 13.60 4.20
C LEU A 160 -9.44 13.01 2.83
N PRO A 161 -9.40 13.83 1.76
CA PRO A 161 -9.22 13.30 0.41
C PRO A 161 -7.80 12.79 0.17
N LEU A 162 -6.79 13.31 0.89
CA LEU A 162 -5.38 12.89 0.76
C LEU A 162 -4.98 11.75 1.72
N CYS A 163 -5.92 11.18 2.49
CA CYS A 163 -5.62 10.13 3.46
C CYS A 163 -5.13 8.85 2.78
N GLN A 164 -3.93 8.39 3.14
CA GLN A 164 -3.36 7.12 2.63
C GLN A 164 -3.38 6.07 3.73
N ARG A 165 -3.18 4.79 3.37
CA ARG A 165 -3.07 3.69 4.34
C ARG A 165 -1.88 3.88 5.29
N SER A 166 -0.72 4.18 4.73
CA SER A 166 0.52 4.44 5.46
C SER A 166 0.81 5.93 5.49
N LEU A 167 1.41 6.43 6.59
CA LEU A 167 1.82 7.82 6.69
C LEU A 167 2.84 8.16 5.59
N CYS A 168 2.63 9.27 4.89
CA CYS A 168 3.57 9.77 3.89
C CYS A 168 4.97 9.93 4.51
N GLY A 169 5.99 9.41 3.82
CA GLY A 169 7.38 9.44 4.27
C GLY A 169 7.76 8.44 5.37
N SER A 170 6.82 7.61 5.85
CA SER A 170 7.17 6.49 6.73
C SER A 170 7.94 5.41 5.96
N LYS A 171 8.67 4.54 6.67
CA LYS A 171 9.35 3.40 6.05
C LYS A 171 8.39 2.52 5.27
N GLU A 172 7.24 2.19 5.86
CA GLU A 172 6.19 1.40 5.19
C GLU A 172 5.69 2.07 3.90
N TRP A 173 5.56 3.40 3.92
CA TRP A 173 5.20 4.16 2.73
C TRP A 173 6.29 4.08 1.66
N PHE A 174 7.57 4.25 2.03
CA PHE A 174 8.70 4.08 1.09
C PHE A 174 8.76 2.65 0.52
N ASP A 175 8.55 1.64 1.35
CA ASP A 175 8.56 0.24 0.94
C ASP A 175 7.38 -0.08 0.01
N SER A 176 6.22 0.54 0.21
CA SER A 176 5.04 0.39 -0.67
C SER A 176 5.22 1.15 -1.98
N TYR A 177 5.55 2.44 -1.89
CA TYR A 177 5.75 3.32 -3.03
C TYR A 177 6.93 2.88 -3.91
N GLY A 178 8.00 2.39 -3.29
CA GLY A 178 9.20 1.89 -3.96
C GLY A 178 8.97 0.63 -4.80
N ARG A 179 7.91 -0.16 -4.54
CA ARG A 179 7.56 -1.33 -5.38
C ARG A 179 7.30 -0.96 -6.83
N ARG A 180 6.81 0.25 -7.08
CA ARG A 180 6.66 0.77 -8.45
C ARG A 180 8.01 0.87 -9.15
N GLY A 181 8.97 1.54 -8.52
CA GLY A 181 10.31 1.73 -9.07
C GLY A 181 11.09 0.41 -9.20
N SER A 182 10.87 -0.55 -8.30
CA SER A 182 11.57 -1.84 -8.35
C SER A 182 10.89 -2.91 -9.21
N SER A 183 9.60 -2.79 -9.53
CA SER A 183 8.85 -3.79 -10.31
C SER A 183 8.42 -3.27 -11.68
N VAL A 184 7.77 -2.10 -11.72
CA VAL A 184 7.15 -1.55 -12.93
C VAL A 184 8.20 -0.96 -13.86
N GLU A 185 9.13 -0.17 -13.32
CA GLU A 185 10.17 0.48 -14.14
C GLU A 185 11.11 -0.53 -14.82
N PRO A 186 11.60 -1.60 -14.16
CA PRO A 186 12.39 -2.63 -14.82
C PRO A 186 11.58 -3.42 -15.87
N HIS A 187 10.29 -3.63 -15.65
CA HIS A 187 9.42 -4.30 -16.63
C HIS A 187 9.32 -3.48 -17.93
N PHE A 188 8.98 -2.19 -17.83
CA PHE A 188 8.95 -1.30 -19.00
C PHE A 188 10.35 -1.05 -19.59
N GLY A 189 11.39 -1.02 -18.75
CA GLY A 189 12.78 -0.95 -19.19
C GLY A 189 13.18 -2.16 -20.03
N GLY A 190 12.79 -3.38 -19.62
CA GLY A 190 12.98 -4.60 -20.39
C GLY A 190 12.15 -4.62 -21.67
N LEU A 191 10.90 -4.16 -21.61
CA LEU A 191 10.05 -4.06 -22.80
C LEU A 191 10.66 -3.14 -23.86
N LYS A 192 11.25 -2.01 -23.43
CA LYS A 192 11.89 -1.04 -24.30
C LYS A 192 13.33 -1.40 -24.66
N SER A 193 14.04 -2.20 -23.87
CA SER A 193 15.44 -2.52 -24.14
C SER A 193 15.58 -3.32 -25.44
N ASP A 194 16.46 -2.89 -26.34
CA ASP A 194 16.74 -3.58 -27.60
C ASP A 194 17.30 -5.00 -27.41
N ALA A 195 17.97 -5.27 -26.28
CA ALA A 195 18.43 -6.61 -25.90
C ALA A 195 17.28 -7.54 -25.46
N ALA A 196 16.07 -7.00 -25.28
CA ALA A 196 14.89 -7.74 -24.87
C ALA A 196 13.78 -7.70 -25.92
N ALA A 197 12.70 -6.98 -25.69
CA ALA A 197 11.63 -6.85 -26.68
C ALA A 197 11.86 -5.65 -27.62
N GLY A 198 12.65 -4.66 -27.18
CA GLY A 198 13.02 -3.47 -27.94
C GLY A 198 11.82 -2.69 -28.46
N LEU A 199 10.71 -2.70 -27.75
CA LEU A 199 9.45 -2.13 -28.21
C LEU A 199 9.55 -0.60 -28.20
N HIS A 200 9.71 -0.03 -29.38
CA HIS A 200 9.75 1.40 -29.62
C HIS A 200 8.73 1.79 -30.69
N HIS A 201 8.34 3.08 -30.66
CA HIS A 201 7.56 3.67 -31.73
C HIS A 201 8.30 3.50 -33.06
N GLY A 202 7.61 3.03 -34.11
CA GLY A 202 8.20 2.77 -35.43
C GLY A 202 8.85 1.40 -35.63
N LYS A 203 9.03 0.57 -34.58
CA LYS A 203 9.56 -0.79 -34.74
C LYS A 203 8.51 -1.78 -35.23
N VAL A 204 7.25 -1.60 -34.80
CA VAL A 204 6.13 -2.35 -35.35
C VAL A 204 5.77 -1.73 -36.71
N ARG A 205 6.28 -2.32 -37.79
CA ARG A 205 6.02 -1.88 -39.18
C ARG A 205 4.63 -2.26 -39.69
N VAL A 206 3.86 -2.97 -38.87
CA VAL A 206 2.51 -3.44 -39.21
C VAL A 206 1.50 -2.42 -38.71
N SER A 207 0.67 -1.92 -39.62
CA SER A 207 -0.41 -0.98 -39.32
C SER A 207 -1.70 -1.70 -38.93
N GLY A 208 -2.49 -1.04 -38.07
CA GLY A 208 -3.79 -1.52 -37.60
C GLY A 208 -3.78 -2.05 -36.16
N LEU A 209 -4.77 -1.60 -35.38
CA LEU A 209 -4.85 -1.83 -33.93
C LEU A 209 -4.71 -3.31 -33.54
N ILE A 210 -5.34 -4.22 -34.28
CA ILE A 210 -5.31 -5.66 -34.00
C ILE A 210 -3.89 -6.23 -34.18
N LYS A 211 -3.25 -5.93 -35.31
CA LYS A 211 -1.92 -6.46 -35.64
C LYS A 211 -0.86 -5.89 -34.71
N THR A 212 -0.92 -4.58 -34.44
CA THR A 212 -0.05 -3.92 -33.46
C THR A 212 -0.30 -4.48 -32.05
N GLY A 213 -1.56 -4.66 -31.66
CA GLY A 213 -1.92 -5.24 -30.37
C GLY A 213 -1.37 -6.66 -30.18
N LEU A 214 -1.44 -7.50 -31.22
CA LEU A 214 -0.88 -8.85 -31.19
C LEU A 214 0.65 -8.83 -31.02
N MET A 215 1.36 -7.95 -31.73
CA MET A 215 2.82 -7.80 -31.59
C MET A 215 3.22 -7.33 -30.18
N VAL A 216 2.46 -6.38 -29.63
CA VAL A 216 2.65 -5.92 -28.24
C VAL A 216 2.38 -7.05 -27.25
N ALA A 217 1.37 -7.88 -27.47
CA ALA A 217 1.07 -9.02 -26.61
C ALA A 217 2.23 -10.03 -26.57
N PHE A 218 2.84 -10.35 -27.72
CA PHE A 218 4.02 -11.22 -27.75
C PHE A 218 5.26 -10.59 -27.09
N ALA A 219 5.49 -9.30 -27.30
CA ALA A 219 6.56 -8.55 -26.61
C ALA A 219 6.37 -8.56 -25.09
N LEU A 220 5.12 -8.43 -24.62
CA LEU A 220 4.79 -8.50 -23.21
C LEU A 220 5.00 -9.91 -22.64
N ALA A 221 4.51 -10.94 -23.34
CA ALA A 221 4.64 -12.33 -22.93
C ALA A 221 6.10 -12.77 -22.82
N THR A 222 6.94 -12.40 -23.78
CA THR A 222 8.38 -12.68 -23.77
C THR A 222 9.09 -11.94 -22.63
N THR A 223 8.74 -10.69 -22.37
CA THR A 223 9.29 -9.92 -21.23
C THR A 223 8.89 -10.54 -19.89
N ASN A 224 7.62 -10.94 -19.74
CA ASN A 224 7.12 -11.64 -18.55
C ASN A 224 7.87 -12.96 -18.32
N ARG A 225 8.10 -13.75 -19.39
CA ARG A 225 8.86 -15.00 -19.29
C ARG A 225 10.29 -14.76 -18.83
N ARG A 226 10.98 -13.75 -19.36
CA ARG A 226 12.35 -13.40 -18.94
C ARG A 226 12.42 -12.97 -17.48
N LEU A 227 11.46 -12.16 -17.03
CA LEU A 227 11.38 -11.74 -15.62
C LEU A 227 11.14 -12.93 -14.69
N ALA A 228 10.26 -13.86 -15.08
CA ALA A 228 10.03 -15.08 -14.31
C ALA A 228 11.30 -15.94 -14.18
N LEU A 229 12.02 -16.17 -15.29
CA LEU A 229 13.28 -16.90 -15.27
C LEU A 229 14.35 -16.21 -14.40
N ALA A 230 14.47 -14.89 -14.51
CA ALA A 230 15.40 -14.12 -13.69
C ALA A 230 15.04 -14.13 -12.20
N PHE A 231 13.74 -14.12 -11.88
CA PHE A 231 13.25 -14.27 -10.51
C PHE A 231 13.60 -15.67 -9.96
N ASP A 232 13.31 -16.72 -10.71
CA ASP A 232 13.62 -18.10 -10.33
C ASP A 232 15.13 -18.31 -10.11
N ALA A 233 15.99 -17.71 -10.96
CA ALA A 233 17.43 -17.79 -10.83
C ALA A 233 18.00 -17.02 -9.61
N ARG A 234 17.35 -15.93 -9.19
CA ARG A 234 17.77 -15.11 -8.03
C ARG A 234 17.23 -15.64 -6.71
N ARG A 235 16.19 -16.47 -6.77
CA ARG A 235 15.63 -17.10 -5.59
C ARG A 235 16.71 -18.03 -5.04
N PRO A 236 17.13 -17.88 -3.76
CA PRO A 236 17.96 -18.90 -3.14
C PRO A 236 17.23 -20.24 -3.28
N ALA A 237 17.97 -21.34 -3.38
CA ALA A 237 17.36 -22.67 -3.43
C ALA A 237 16.57 -22.87 -2.13
N ASP A 238 15.27 -22.55 -2.18
CA ASP A 238 14.38 -22.81 -1.07
C ASP A 238 14.43 -24.32 -0.81
N ALA A 239 14.51 -24.70 0.47
CA ALA A 239 14.25 -26.08 0.88
C ALA A 239 12.98 -26.54 0.15
N PRO A 240 13.02 -27.72 -0.50
CA PRO A 240 12.01 -28.11 -1.49
C PRO A 240 10.63 -27.88 -0.88
N ALA A 241 9.85 -27.02 -1.52
CA ALA A 241 8.49 -26.73 -1.09
C ALA A 241 7.82 -28.08 -0.81
N LYS A 242 7.38 -28.32 0.44
CA LYS A 242 6.70 -29.57 0.80
C LYS A 242 5.63 -29.76 -0.26
N ARG A 243 5.81 -30.75 -1.14
CA ARG A 243 4.80 -31.14 -2.12
C ARG A 243 3.53 -31.26 -1.29
N ARG A 244 2.55 -30.40 -1.55
CA ARG A 244 1.20 -30.59 -1.04
C ARG A 244 0.79 -31.92 -1.66
N ARG A 245 0.97 -33.02 -0.91
CA ARG A 245 0.39 -34.30 -1.27
C ARG A 245 -1.09 -33.96 -1.37
N GLY A 246 -1.63 -33.98 -2.59
CA GLY A 246 -3.07 -33.86 -2.76
C GLY A 246 -3.72 -34.82 -1.78
N ARG A 247 -4.80 -34.38 -1.12
CA ARG A 247 -5.61 -35.28 -0.30
C ARG A 247 -5.83 -36.55 -1.13
N PRO A 248 -5.47 -37.74 -0.64
CA PRO A 248 -5.61 -38.97 -1.41
C PRO A 248 -7.04 -39.03 -1.95
N TYR A 249 -7.17 -39.03 -3.28
CA TYR A 249 -8.47 -39.20 -3.90
C TYR A 249 -8.82 -40.68 -3.71
N THR A 250 -9.64 -40.98 -2.71
CA THR A 250 -10.23 -42.30 -2.51
C THR A 250 -11.23 -42.52 -3.63
N HIS A 251 -10.78 -43.09 -4.75
CA HIS A 251 -11.70 -43.68 -5.70
C HIS A 251 -12.25 -44.95 -5.05
N ASN A 252 -13.55 -44.98 -4.76
CA ASN A 252 -14.27 -46.20 -4.39
C ASN A 252 -14.44 -47.12 -5.61
N LEU A 253 -13.35 -47.42 -6.30
CA LEU A 253 -13.33 -48.44 -7.35
C LEU A 253 -12.93 -49.75 -6.68
N THR A 254 -13.92 -50.61 -6.49
CA THR A 254 -13.74 -51.99 -6.06
C THR A 254 -12.86 -52.70 -7.08
N ARG A 255 -11.62 -52.99 -6.69
CA ARG A 255 -10.68 -53.75 -7.52
C ARG A 255 -11.18 -55.19 -7.57
N HIS A 256 -11.95 -55.55 -8.59
CA HIS A 256 -12.19 -56.95 -8.91
C HIS A 256 -10.90 -57.51 -9.51
N THR A 257 -10.11 -58.21 -8.70
CA THR A 257 -9.08 -59.10 -9.21
C THR A 257 -9.78 -60.29 -9.85
N LEU A 258 -9.95 -60.23 -11.16
CA LEU A 258 -10.17 -61.44 -11.94
C LEU A 258 -8.82 -62.15 -12.03
N GLY A 259 -8.78 -63.38 -11.54
CA GLY A 259 -7.66 -64.28 -11.76
C GLY A 259 -7.42 -64.46 -13.26
N GLU A 260 -6.15 -64.67 -13.59
CA GLU A 260 -5.62 -65.29 -14.81
C GLU A 260 -6.58 -65.38 -16.01
N ALA A 261 -6.44 -64.46 -16.96
CA ALA A 261 -6.34 -64.81 -18.38
C ALA A 261 -6.04 -63.57 -19.22
N ASP A 262 -4.87 -63.62 -19.83
CA ASP A 262 -4.57 -63.17 -21.19
C ASP A 262 -4.41 -61.68 -21.51
N GLN A 263 -3.41 -61.45 -22.34
CA GLN A 263 -2.70 -60.21 -22.60
C GLN A 263 -3.44 -59.30 -23.60
N ASP A 264 -3.25 -58.01 -23.40
CA ASP A 264 -3.29 -56.94 -24.39
C ASP A 264 -4.51 -56.85 -25.33
N LYS A 265 -5.56 -56.16 -24.87
CA LYS A 265 -6.35 -55.19 -25.65
C LYS A 265 -7.28 -54.39 -24.74
N VAL A 266 -6.93 -53.13 -24.47
CA VAL A 266 -7.85 -52.19 -23.80
C VAL A 266 -8.70 -51.50 -24.87
N LEU A 267 -9.93 -51.97 -25.05
CA LEU A 267 -10.98 -51.28 -25.79
C LEU A 267 -11.74 -50.37 -24.81
N TYR A 268 -11.70 -49.06 -25.06
CA TYR A 268 -12.49 -48.08 -24.31
C TYR A 268 -13.92 -48.08 -24.85
N VAL A 269 -14.89 -48.52 -24.04
CA VAL A 269 -16.32 -48.30 -24.30
C VAL A 269 -16.84 -47.35 -23.24
N ALA A 270 -17.25 -46.15 -23.68
CA ALA A 270 -18.01 -45.23 -22.85
C ALA A 270 -19.45 -45.75 -22.74
N ARG A 271 -19.98 -45.88 -21.53
CA ARG A 271 -21.43 -46.03 -21.34
C ARG A 271 -22.07 -44.67 -21.13
N THR A 272 -23.13 -44.45 -21.90
CA THR A 272 -24.19 -43.45 -21.74
C THR A 272 -24.83 -43.50 -20.37
#